data_AF-U1S9N6-F1
#
_entry.id   AF-U1S9N6-F1
#
_cell.length_a   1.000
_cell.length_b   1.000
_cell.length_c   1.000
_cell.angle_alpha   90.00
_cell.angle_beta   90.00
_cell.angle_gamma   90.00
#
_symmetry.space_group_name_H-M   'P 1'
#
loop_
_entity.id
_entity.type
_entity.pdbx_description
1 polymer ?
#
loop_
_entity_poly.entity_id
_entity_poly.type
_entity_poly.pdbx_seq_one_letter_code
_entity_poly.pdbx_strand_id
1 'polypeptide(L)'
;MIEELNQKLSNAKLEDLQTAYEEQIQRAASLGEEFETIQKKLDSLVKVRRDTLDNQNRLEIQGSQLKAMEHRFIDLRETYITDIMRLEAIEEGGFLLRKFEDQPCPLCGAEPDHQHFNHLPADLELQQQSAQAEIKKIKGDLVNLMPTIQQLHAELTDIEELAKAASFKISEYDLQIQELRPMEANIRRAYQHCITIRDKADRMISLFERREIFLNRRHEIESLRIGKQVAEGLVIGISENEGKDFSKTIKTVLEEWGYPDVHSVEWDQQSYDFAVNGVPRRQNGKGVKAIFHSAFVVAFLIYCREKNLPHPGFVVLDSPLVTYRKPILYKRHGELAADEAAIAQTALDLKFYEYLASLSAIGQFLVLENNDPPASVVEIAKVTTFTGQKGNGRAGLFPPT
;
A
#
# COMPACT_ATOMS: atom_id res chain seq x y z
N MET A 1 3.06 -10.31 -28.03
CA MET A 1 3.40 -8.97 -27.49
C MET A 1 2.80 -7.83 -28.32
N ILE A 2 3.18 -7.62 -29.59
CA ILE A 2 2.57 -6.56 -30.42
C ILE A 2 1.05 -6.75 -30.59
N GLU A 3 0.61 -7.98 -30.81
CA GLU A 3 -0.81 -8.31 -30.98
C GLU A 3 -1.63 -8.09 -29.70
N GLU A 4 -1.04 -8.37 -28.54
CA GLU A 4 -1.63 -8.07 -27.22
C GLU A 4 -1.76 -6.57 -26.99
N LEU A 5 -0.77 -5.77 -27.42
CA LEU A 5 -0.85 -4.30 -27.37
C LEU A 5 -1.90 -3.76 -28.33
N ASN A 6 -2.00 -4.31 -29.55
CA ASN A 6 -3.04 -3.93 -30.51
C ASN A 6 -4.45 -4.22 -29.96
N GLN A 7 -4.63 -5.33 -29.24
CA GLN A 7 -5.90 -5.64 -28.58
C GLN A 7 -6.23 -4.62 -27.47
N LYS A 8 -5.23 -4.21 -26.67
CA LYS A 8 -5.38 -3.19 -25.62
C LYS A 8 -5.64 -1.78 -26.18
N LEU A 9 -5.17 -1.49 -27.39
CA LEU A 9 -5.26 -0.17 -28.04
C LEU A 9 -6.42 -0.04 -29.02
N SER A 10 -7.23 -1.09 -29.26
CA SER A 10 -7.98 -1.31 -30.51
C SER A 10 -8.74 -0.11 -31.10
N ASN A 11 -9.35 0.73 -30.25
CA ASN A 11 -10.17 1.86 -30.68
C ASN A 11 -9.61 3.23 -30.25
N ALA A 12 -8.47 3.25 -29.56
CA ALA A 12 -7.85 4.48 -29.12
C ALA A 12 -7.05 5.11 -30.27
N LYS A 13 -7.08 6.44 -30.39
CA LYS A 13 -6.18 7.20 -31.25
C LYS A 13 -5.18 7.95 -30.39
N LEU A 14 -3.91 7.92 -30.78
CA LEU A 14 -2.84 8.57 -30.04
C LEU A 14 -3.06 10.09 -29.96
N GLU A 15 -3.44 10.73 -31.07
CA GLU A 15 -3.72 12.17 -31.13
C GLU A 15 -4.83 12.58 -30.15
N ASP A 16 -5.98 11.87 -30.18
CA ASP A 16 -7.10 12.13 -29.27
C ASP A 16 -6.68 12.00 -27.79
N LEU A 17 -5.82 11.03 -27.46
CA LEU A 17 -5.30 10.81 -26.11
C LEU A 17 -4.32 11.91 -25.68
N GLN A 18 -3.46 12.38 -26.59
CA GLN A 18 -2.52 13.48 -26.32
C GLN A 18 -3.28 14.78 -26.09
N THR A 19 -4.27 15.10 -26.93
CA THR A 19 -5.16 16.26 -26.73
C THR A 19 -5.88 16.16 -25.38
N ALA A 20 -6.50 15.02 -25.07
CA ALA A 20 -7.17 14.82 -23.79
C ALA A 20 -6.20 14.96 -22.60
N TYR A 21 -4.97 14.46 -22.72
CA TYR A 21 -3.94 14.59 -21.68
C TYR A 21 -3.58 16.06 -21.42
N GLU A 22 -3.33 16.84 -22.47
CA GLU A 22 -3.01 18.27 -22.37
C GLU A 22 -4.18 19.08 -21.80
N GLU A 23 -5.41 18.84 -22.27
CA GLU A 23 -6.62 19.48 -21.75
C GLU A 23 -6.81 19.21 -20.25
N GLN A 24 -6.60 17.95 -19.80
CA GLN A 24 -6.71 17.62 -18.38
C GLN A 24 -5.61 18.26 -17.54
N ILE A 25 -4.39 18.43 -18.07
CA ILE A 25 -3.32 19.15 -17.36
C ILE A 25 -3.70 20.62 -17.18
N GLN A 26 -4.13 21.30 -18.24
CA GLN A 26 -4.51 22.70 -18.16
C GLN A 26 -5.68 22.90 -17.19
N ARG A 27 -6.69 22.03 -17.27
CA ARG A 27 -7.83 22.05 -16.35
C ARG A 27 -7.43 21.75 -14.91
N ALA A 28 -6.54 20.79 -14.67
CA ALA A 28 -6.03 20.49 -13.34
C ALA A 28 -5.22 21.68 -12.76
N ALA A 29 -4.44 22.38 -13.58
CA ALA A 29 -3.70 23.57 -13.16
C ALA A 29 -4.65 24.69 -12.71
N SER A 30 -5.65 25.03 -13.53
CA SER A 30 -6.67 26.03 -13.18
C SER A 30 -7.44 25.65 -11.91
N LEU A 31 -7.88 24.39 -11.79
CA LEU A 31 -8.56 23.92 -10.57
C LEU A 31 -7.62 23.94 -9.34
N GLY A 32 -6.32 23.72 -9.54
CA GLY A 32 -5.30 23.80 -8.49
C GLY A 32 -5.16 25.21 -7.93
N GLU A 33 -5.12 26.23 -8.79
CA GLU A 33 -5.06 27.65 -8.40
C GLU A 33 -6.34 28.09 -7.66
N GLU A 34 -7.51 27.70 -8.17
CA GLU A 34 -8.80 27.96 -7.50
C GLU A 34 -8.86 27.27 -6.13
N PHE A 35 -8.43 26.01 -6.06
CA PHE A 35 -8.36 25.24 -4.82
C PHE A 35 -7.46 25.93 -3.79
N GLU A 36 -6.26 26.34 -4.17
CA GLU A 36 -5.32 27.03 -3.28
C GLU A 36 -5.91 28.34 -2.75
N THR A 37 -6.61 29.09 -3.60
CA THR A 37 -7.28 30.34 -3.24
C THR A 37 -8.38 30.12 -2.21
N ILE A 38 -9.27 29.15 -2.44
CA ILE A 38 -10.34 28.81 -1.49
C ILE A 38 -9.77 28.25 -0.19
N GLN A 39 -8.76 27.40 -0.26
CA GLN A 39 -8.12 26.82 0.92
C GLN A 39 -7.49 27.91 1.79
N LYS A 40 -6.75 28.85 1.20
CA LYS A 40 -6.18 30.01 1.94
C LYS A 40 -7.26 30.85 2.61
N LYS A 41 -8.40 31.06 1.93
CA LYS A 41 -9.54 31.80 2.50
C LYS A 41 -10.21 31.04 3.65
N LEU A 42 -10.37 29.72 3.52
CA LEU A 42 -10.90 28.88 4.60
C LEU A 42 -9.97 28.87 5.80
N ASP A 43 -8.66 28.72 5.59
CA ASP A 43 -7.68 28.70 6.67
C ASP A 43 -7.63 30.03 7.42
N SER A 44 -7.72 31.16 6.69
CA SER A 44 -7.78 32.48 7.32
C SER A 44 -9.07 32.69 8.10
N LEU A 45 -10.23 32.30 7.57
CA LEU A 45 -11.52 32.39 8.26
C LEU A 45 -11.56 31.52 9.52
N VAL A 46 -11.08 30.28 9.44
CA VAL A 46 -11.01 29.37 10.60
C VAL A 46 -10.12 29.95 11.68
N LYS A 47 -8.98 30.54 11.30
CA LYS A 47 -8.06 31.19 12.24
C LYS A 47 -8.72 32.40 12.91
N VAL A 48 -9.27 33.34 12.13
CA VAL A 48 -9.90 34.56 12.66
C VAL A 48 -11.11 34.21 13.53
N ARG A 49 -11.91 33.22 13.13
CA ARG A 49 -13.02 32.70 13.95
C ARG A 49 -12.53 32.18 15.30
N ARG A 50 -11.47 31.37 15.31
CA ARG A 50 -10.89 30.85 16.55
C ARG A 50 -10.39 31.98 17.45
N ASP A 51 -9.64 32.92 16.90
CA ASP A 51 -9.13 34.06 17.67
C ASP A 51 -10.27 34.92 18.25
N THR A 52 -11.37 35.07 17.49
CA THR A 52 -12.57 35.80 17.95
C THR A 52 -13.31 35.05 19.06
N LEU A 53 -13.42 33.72 18.95
CA LEU A 53 -14.01 32.86 19.99
C LEU A 53 -13.20 32.89 21.28
N ASP A 54 -11.86 32.81 21.18
CA ASP A 54 -10.97 32.92 22.33
C ASP A 54 -11.10 34.30 22.98
N ASN A 55 -11.24 35.37 22.20
CA ASN A 55 -11.50 36.71 22.72
C ASN A 55 -12.88 36.81 23.41
N GLN A 56 -13.93 36.25 22.82
CA GLN A 56 -15.27 36.21 23.43
C GLN A 56 -15.23 35.53 24.80
N ASN A 57 -14.59 34.35 24.89
CA ASN A 57 -14.45 33.62 26.15
C ASN A 57 -13.73 34.45 27.21
N ARG A 58 -12.69 35.21 26.83
CA ARG A 58 -11.97 36.10 27.75
C ARG A 58 -12.88 37.23 28.25
N LEU A 59 -13.65 37.86 27.36
CA LEU A 59 -14.61 38.89 27.72
C LEU A 59 -15.70 38.35 28.67
N GLU A 60 -16.23 37.15 28.41
CA GLU A 60 -17.24 36.52 29.27
C GLU A 60 -16.70 36.19 30.67
N ILE A 61 -15.46 35.71 30.76
CA ILE A 61 -14.79 35.48 32.05
C ILE A 61 -14.60 36.81 32.79
N GLN A 62 -14.10 37.85 32.12
CA GLN A 62 -13.91 39.17 32.72
C GLN A 62 -15.24 39.78 33.19
N GLY A 63 -16.28 39.72 32.35
CA GLY A 63 -17.62 40.19 32.70
C GLY A 63 -18.18 39.44 33.91
N SER A 64 -18.00 38.13 33.99
CA SER A 64 -18.42 37.34 35.16
C SER A 64 -17.70 37.77 36.46
N GLN A 65 -16.41 38.09 36.37
CA GLN A 65 -15.62 38.57 37.50
C GLN A 65 -16.07 39.96 37.96
N LEU A 66 -16.25 40.90 37.02
CA LEU A 66 -16.73 42.25 37.33
C LEU A 66 -18.14 42.22 37.92
N LYS A 67 -19.02 41.37 37.42
CA LYS A 67 -20.39 41.20 37.93
C LYS A 67 -20.40 40.71 39.37
N ALA A 68 -19.52 39.75 39.69
CA ALA A 68 -19.35 39.29 41.06
C ALA A 68 -18.71 40.34 41.98
N MET A 69 -17.92 41.28 41.45
CA MET A 69 -17.34 42.39 42.19
C MET A 69 -18.37 43.49 42.44
N GLU A 70 -19.16 43.85 41.43
CA GLU A 70 -20.28 44.80 41.50
C GLU A 70 -21.29 44.35 42.57
N HIS A 71 -21.71 43.07 42.54
CA HIS A 71 -22.63 42.53 43.54
C HIS A 71 -22.09 42.68 44.97
N ARG A 72 -20.80 42.38 45.19
CA ARG A 72 -20.16 42.53 46.50
C ARG A 72 -20.14 43.98 47.00
N PHE A 73 -19.94 44.95 46.09
CA PHE A 73 -19.98 46.35 46.47
C PHE A 73 -21.40 46.87 46.71
N ILE A 74 -22.39 46.34 45.99
CA ILE A 74 -23.81 46.60 46.29
C ILE A 74 -24.16 46.05 47.67
N ASP A 75 -23.76 44.82 48.00
CA ASP A 75 -23.96 44.24 49.33
C ASP A 75 -23.28 45.07 50.44
N LEU A 76 -22.07 45.56 50.17
CA LEU A 76 -21.34 46.45 51.09
C LEU A 76 -22.11 47.77 51.30
N ARG A 77 -22.67 48.35 50.25
CA ARG A 77 -23.51 49.55 50.34
C ARG A 77 -24.73 49.31 51.23
N GLU A 78 -25.44 48.20 51.03
CA GLU A 78 -26.61 47.85 51.87
C GLU A 78 -26.22 47.63 53.33
N THR A 79 -25.04 47.05 53.56
CA THR A 79 -24.47 46.90 54.91
C THR A 79 -24.21 48.26 55.56
N TYR A 80 -23.57 49.19 54.85
CA TYR A 80 -23.35 50.55 55.34
C TYR A 80 -24.64 51.30 55.66
N ILE A 81 -25.67 51.17 54.82
CA ILE A 81 -26.99 51.78 55.07
C ILE A 81 -27.59 51.21 56.36
N THR A 82 -27.55 49.89 56.54
CA THR A 82 -28.06 49.21 57.73
C THR A 82 -27.28 49.62 58.99
N ASP A 83 -25.96 49.72 58.90
CA ASP A 83 -25.11 50.12 60.03
C ASP A 83 -25.33 51.59 60.42
N ILE A 84 -25.53 52.49 59.45
CA ILE A 84 -25.95 53.88 59.72
C ILE A 84 -27.27 53.88 60.49
N MET A 85 -28.30 53.16 60.03
CA MET A 85 -29.60 53.11 60.71
C MET A 85 -29.48 52.60 62.15
N ARG A 86 -28.64 51.59 62.38
CA ARG A 86 -28.39 51.05 63.73
C ARG A 86 -27.67 52.05 64.63
N LEU A 87 -26.68 52.77 64.11
CA LEU A 87 -25.96 53.80 64.86
C LEU A 87 -26.84 55.03 65.13
N GLU A 88 -27.68 55.43 64.18
CA GLU A 88 -28.67 56.51 64.36
C GLU A 88 -29.67 56.14 65.47
N ALA A 89 -30.16 54.89 65.53
CA ALA A 89 -31.01 54.41 66.63
C ALA A 89 -30.29 54.44 68.00
N ILE A 90 -28.98 54.13 68.05
CA ILE A 90 -28.18 54.23 69.28
C ILE A 90 -28.00 55.70 69.70
N GLU A 91 -27.75 56.59 68.74
CA GLU A 91 -27.59 58.02 68.95
C GLU A 91 -28.88 58.66 69.49
N GLU A 92 -30.01 58.39 68.83
CA GLU A 92 -31.34 58.87 69.23
C GLU A 92 -31.76 58.30 70.59
N GLY A 93 -31.51 57.00 70.83
CA GLY A 93 -31.78 56.36 72.12
C GLY A 93 -30.98 57.00 73.26
N GLY A 94 -29.69 57.28 73.02
CA GLY A 94 -28.84 58.01 73.96
C GLY A 94 -29.34 59.43 74.23
N PHE A 95 -29.74 60.16 73.19
CA PHE A 95 -30.30 61.50 73.32
C PHE A 95 -31.60 61.51 74.16
N LEU A 96 -32.51 60.57 73.89
CA LEU A 96 -33.77 60.45 74.63
C LEU A 96 -33.52 60.10 76.10
N LEU A 97 -32.66 59.12 76.39
CA LEU A 97 -32.33 58.74 77.76
C LEU A 97 -31.76 59.91 78.57
N ARG A 98 -30.90 60.74 77.98
CA ARG A 98 -30.38 61.97 78.63
C ARG A 98 -31.48 62.98 78.93
N LYS A 99 -32.52 63.09 78.09
CA LYS A 99 -33.66 63.99 78.36
C LYS A 99 -34.51 63.57 79.56
N PHE A 100 -34.44 62.30 79.95
CA PHE A 100 -35.17 61.74 81.10
C PHE A 100 -34.31 61.58 82.36
N GLU A 101 -33.05 62.02 82.36
CA GLU A 101 -32.11 61.87 83.48
C GLU A 101 -32.62 62.53 84.77
N ASP A 102 -33.26 63.71 84.65
CA ASP A 102 -33.85 64.46 85.77
C ASP A 102 -35.36 64.25 85.91
N GLN A 103 -35.91 63.13 85.43
CA GLN A 103 -37.34 62.81 85.52
C GLN A 103 -37.57 61.54 86.34
N PRO A 104 -38.74 61.40 87.00
CA PRO A 104 -39.11 60.14 87.63
C PRO A 104 -39.10 59.00 86.61
N CYS A 105 -38.62 57.82 87.03
CA CYS A 105 -38.48 56.68 86.13
C CYS A 105 -39.84 56.33 85.48
N PRO A 106 -39.95 56.30 84.14
CA PRO A 106 -41.24 56.05 83.48
C PRO A 106 -41.76 54.61 83.64
N LEU A 107 -40.92 53.70 84.14
CA LEU A 107 -41.27 52.29 84.37
C LEU A 107 -41.74 52.01 85.80
N CYS A 108 -41.08 52.60 86.80
CA CYS A 108 -41.36 52.31 88.22
C CYS A 108 -41.72 53.53 89.07
N GLY A 109 -41.61 54.74 88.54
CA GLY A 109 -41.94 55.99 89.22
C GLY A 109 -40.89 56.47 90.24
N ALA A 110 -39.70 55.87 90.29
CA ALA A 110 -38.65 56.30 91.21
C ALA A 110 -38.17 57.73 90.90
N GLU A 111 -38.20 58.61 91.90
CA GLU A 111 -37.62 59.96 91.82
C GLU A 111 -36.11 59.90 91.53
N PRO A 112 -35.52 60.91 90.86
CA PRO A 112 -34.11 60.91 90.44
C PRO A 112 -33.12 60.51 91.54
N ASP A 113 -33.33 61.00 92.77
CA ASP A 113 -32.49 60.71 93.94
C ASP A 113 -32.48 59.23 94.37
N HIS A 114 -33.46 58.45 93.90
CA HIS A 114 -33.63 57.03 94.21
C HIS A 114 -33.35 56.11 93.01
N GLN A 115 -32.83 56.65 91.90
CA GLN A 115 -32.42 55.88 90.73
C GLN A 115 -30.96 55.41 90.89
N HIS A 116 -30.72 54.12 90.70
CA HIS A 116 -29.39 53.53 90.76
C HIS A 116 -28.90 53.19 89.36
N PHE A 117 -27.90 53.92 88.87
CA PHE A 117 -27.28 53.67 87.56
C PHE A 117 -26.02 52.81 87.71
N ASN A 118 -25.88 51.75 86.90
CA ASN A 118 -24.66 50.95 86.81
C ASN A 118 -23.56 51.58 85.95
N HIS A 119 -23.89 52.66 85.23
CA HIS A 119 -23.02 53.38 84.30
C HIS A 119 -23.12 54.88 84.56
N LEU A 120 -22.04 55.62 84.29
CA LEU A 120 -22.03 57.07 84.47
C LEU A 120 -22.79 57.73 83.30
N PRO A 121 -23.52 58.84 83.52
CA PRO A 121 -24.14 59.61 82.42
C PRO A 121 -23.14 60.05 81.34
N ALA A 122 -21.88 60.28 81.72
CA ALA A 122 -20.78 60.56 80.80
C ALA A 122 -20.50 59.41 79.81
N ASP A 123 -20.82 58.16 80.16
CA ASP A 123 -20.66 57.00 79.28
C ASP A 123 -21.67 57.06 78.12
N LEU A 124 -22.90 57.55 78.36
CA LEU A 124 -23.91 57.75 77.32
C LEU A 124 -23.51 58.87 76.35
N GLU A 125 -22.94 59.96 76.87
CA GLU A 125 -22.43 61.04 76.04
C GLU A 125 -21.27 60.59 75.16
N LEU A 126 -20.34 59.80 75.71
CA LEU A 126 -19.24 59.21 74.95
C LEU A 126 -19.74 58.25 73.86
N GLN A 127 -20.73 57.41 74.16
CA GLN A 127 -21.35 56.51 73.20
C GLN A 127 -22.05 57.27 72.07
N GLN A 128 -22.77 58.34 72.38
CA GLN A 128 -23.44 59.21 71.41
C GLN A 128 -22.41 59.87 70.48
N GLN A 129 -21.36 60.47 71.03
CA GLN A 129 -20.28 61.09 70.24
C GLN A 129 -19.57 60.07 69.35
N SER A 130 -19.33 58.86 69.87
CA SER A 130 -18.72 57.76 69.10
C SER A 130 -19.63 57.31 67.96
N ALA A 131 -20.93 57.17 68.19
CA ALA A 131 -21.91 56.82 67.15
C ALA A 131 -21.96 57.90 66.05
N GLN A 132 -22.01 59.19 66.42
CA GLN A 132 -21.98 60.30 65.46
C GLN A 132 -20.69 60.32 64.62
N ALA A 133 -19.54 60.08 65.25
CA ALA A 133 -18.26 59.99 64.55
C ALA A 133 -18.21 58.82 63.56
N GLU A 134 -18.67 57.64 63.95
CA GLU A 134 -18.71 56.46 63.09
C GLU A 134 -19.73 56.63 61.94
N ILE A 135 -20.92 57.20 62.21
CA ILE A 135 -21.89 57.56 61.16
C ILE A 135 -21.24 58.48 60.12
N LYS A 136 -20.52 59.52 60.55
CA LYS A 136 -19.84 60.45 59.64
C LYS A 136 -18.80 59.74 58.78
N LYS A 137 -18.05 58.81 59.37
CA LYS A 137 -17.06 57.99 58.67
C LYS A 137 -17.73 57.08 57.63
N ILE A 138 -18.73 56.30 58.02
CA ILE A 138 -19.45 55.38 57.10
C ILE A 138 -20.15 56.15 55.98
N LYS A 139 -20.72 57.33 56.26
CA LYS A 139 -21.28 58.22 55.20
C LYS A 139 -20.20 58.66 54.21
N GLY A 140 -18.98 58.96 54.68
CA GLY A 140 -17.83 59.24 53.82
C GLY A 140 -17.41 58.03 52.96
N ASP A 141 -17.34 56.85 53.56
CA ASP A 141 -17.03 55.60 52.85
C ASP A 141 -18.09 55.27 51.78
N LEU A 142 -19.37 55.52 52.06
CA LEU A 142 -20.47 55.36 51.10
C LEU A 142 -20.33 56.31 49.91
N VAL A 143 -20.01 57.59 50.15
CA VAL A 143 -19.75 58.57 49.08
C VAL A 143 -18.59 58.12 48.20
N ASN A 144 -17.54 57.54 48.77
CA ASN A 144 -16.40 57.01 48.01
C ASN A 144 -16.72 55.70 47.25
N LEU A 145 -17.62 54.88 47.78
CA LEU A 145 -18.01 53.60 47.20
C LEU A 145 -18.89 53.76 45.95
N MET A 146 -19.78 54.76 45.94
CA MET A 146 -20.75 54.95 44.85
C MET A 146 -20.11 55.13 43.46
N PRO A 147 -19.06 55.97 43.28
CA PRO A 147 -18.33 56.05 42.02
C PRO A 147 -17.74 54.73 41.55
N THR A 148 -17.24 53.88 42.47
CA THR A 148 -16.69 52.56 42.13
C THR A 148 -17.78 51.64 41.58
N ILE A 149 -18.97 51.62 42.19
CA ILE A 149 -20.10 50.83 41.67
C ILE A 149 -20.50 51.33 40.27
N GLN A 150 -20.59 52.65 40.07
CA GLN A 150 -20.92 53.24 38.77
C GLN A 150 -19.89 52.90 37.69
N GLN A 151 -18.61 52.93 38.04
CA GLN A 151 -17.53 52.54 37.13
C GLN A 151 -17.63 51.07 36.74
N LEU A 152 -17.82 50.16 37.70
CA LEU A 152 -17.98 48.73 37.44
C LEU A 152 -19.18 48.44 36.54
N HIS A 153 -20.29 49.16 36.76
CA HIS A 153 -21.49 49.03 35.93
C HIS A 153 -21.24 49.44 34.48
N ALA A 154 -20.53 50.55 34.26
CA ALA A 154 -20.15 51.00 32.92
C ALA A 154 -19.22 49.99 32.24
N GLU A 155 -18.18 49.52 32.94
CA GLU A 155 -17.25 48.50 32.42
C GLU A 155 -17.95 47.19 32.06
N LEU A 156 -18.93 46.76 32.87
CA LEU A 156 -19.76 45.59 32.56
C LEU A 156 -20.57 45.77 31.30
N THR A 157 -21.19 46.94 31.12
CA THR A 157 -21.98 47.27 29.94
C THR A 157 -21.10 47.21 28.68
N ASP A 158 -19.91 47.81 28.73
CA ASP A 158 -18.94 47.79 27.63
C ASP A 158 -18.51 46.36 27.27
N ILE A 159 -18.19 45.52 28.27
CA ILE A 159 -17.81 44.12 28.05
C ILE A 159 -18.95 43.32 27.42
N GLU A 160 -20.20 43.52 27.89
CA GLU A 160 -21.37 42.84 27.32
C GLU A 160 -21.60 43.23 25.85
N GLU A 161 -21.40 44.50 25.48
CA GLU A 161 -21.49 44.95 24.09
C GLU A 161 -20.39 44.34 23.23
N LEU A 162 -19.14 44.32 23.72
CA LEU A 162 -18.01 43.69 23.03
C LEU A 162 -18.22 42.18 22.82
N ALA A 163 -18.75 41.48 23.83
CA ALA A 163 -19.05 40.05 23.75
C ALA A 163 -20.16 39.78 22.72
N LYS A 164 -21.22 40.58 22.69
CA LYS A 164 -22.28 40.49 21.67
C LYS A 164 -21.75 40.73 20.25
N ALA A 165 -20.90 41.74 20.08
CA ALA A 165 -20.26 42.02 18.79
C ALA A 165 -19.35 40.87 18.33
N ALA A 166 -18.61 40.25 19.24
CA ALA A 166 -17.80 39.07 18.95
C ALA A 166 -18.67 37.86 18.52
N SER A 167 -19.78 37.61 19.22
CA SER A 167 -20.75 36.56 18.87
C SER A 167 -21.35 36.72 17.48
N PHE A 168 -21.70 37.97 17.09
CA PHE A 168 -22.17 38.27 15.74
C PHE A 168 -21.12 37.94 14.68
N LYS A 169 -19.86 38.36 14.89
CA LYS A 169 -18.75 38.07 13.97
C LYS A 169 -18.47 36.57 13.84
N ILE A 170 -18.53 35.82 14.94
CA ILE A 170 -18.37 34.36 14.91
C ILE A 170 -19.45 33.72 14.04
N SER A 171 -20.71 34.16 14.17
CA SER A 171 -21.82 33.67 13.36
C SER A 171 -21.63 34.00 11.88
N GLU A 172 -21.13 35.20 11.56
CA GLU A 172 -20.78 35.61 10.21
C GLU A 172 -19.68 34.72 9.61
N TYR A 173 -18.60 34.47 10.36
CA TYR A 173 -17.52 33.58 9.91
C TYR A 173 -17.99 32.14 9.75
N ASP A 174 -18.86 31.64 10.63
CA ASP A 174 -19.45 30.31 10.51
C ASP A 174 -20.26 30.15 9.22
N LEU A 175 -21.06 31.16 8.85
CA LEU A 175 -21.81 31.15 7.60
C LEU A 175 -20.86 31.13 6.38
N GLN A 176 -19.84 31.98 6.37
CA GLN A 176 -18.85 32.01 5.27
C GLN A 176 -18.09 30.67 5.14
N ILE A 177 -17.75 30.03 6.26
CA ILE A 177 -17.11 28.71 6.26
C ILE A 177 -18.07 27.65 5.72
N GLN A 178 -19.34 27.66 6.12
CA GLN A 178 -20.35 26.72 5.64
C GLN A 178 -20.58 26.84 4.12
N GLU A 179 -20.52 28.06 3.56
CA GLU A 179 -20.64 28.30 2.13
C GLU A 179 -19.41 27.83 1.33
N LEU A 180 -18.20 28.06 1.85
CA LEU A 180 -16.96 27.73 1.15
C LEU A 180 -16.60 26.24 1.18
N ARG A 181 -17.01 25.51 2.22
CA ARG A 181 -16.70 24.07 2.38
C ARG A 181 -17.21 23.20 1.21
N PRO A 182 -18.47 23.31 0.75
CA PRO A 182 -18.94 22.59 -0.44
C PRO A 182 -18.18 22.97 -1.71
N MET A 183 -17.83 24.25 -1.88
CA MET A 183 -17.08 24.73 -3.05
C MET A 183 -15.69 24.08 -3.10
N GLU A 184 -14.96 24.11 -1.98
CA GLU A 184 -13.66 23.44 -1.84
C GLU A 184 -13.76 21.94 -2.16
N ALA A 185 -14.75 21.25 -1.59
CA ALA A 185 -14.96 19.83 -1.81
C ALA A 185 -15.30 19.49 -3.29
N ASN A 186 -16.05 20.36 -3.97
CA ASN A 186 -16.37 20.23 -5.39
C ASN A 186 -15.11 20.38 -6.26
N ILE A 187 -14.31 21.42 -6.01
CA ILE A 187 -13.05 21.66 -6.75
C ILE A 187 -12.08 20.51 -6.52
N ARG A 188 -11.91 20.05 -5.28
CA ARG A 188 -11.07 18.89 -4.95
C ARG A 188 -11.49 17.65 -5.75
N ARG A 189 -12.80 17.36 -5.80
CA ARG A 189 -13.33 16.23 -6.59
C ARG A 189 -13.08 16.41 -8.09
N ALA A 190 -13.29 17.60 -8.62
CA ALA A 190 -13.02 17.90 -10.03
C ALA A 190 -11.52 17.74 -10.36
N TYR A 191 -10.63 18.23 -9.49
CA TYR A 191 -9.19 18.08 -9.63
C TYR A 191 -8.77 16.60 -9.66
N GLN A 192 -9.23 15.81 -8.69
CA GLN A 192 -8.95 14.37 -8.63
C GLN A 192 -9.47 13.64 -9.89
N HIS A 193 -10.61 14.07 -10.43
CA HIS A 193 -11.16 13.53 -11.65
C HIS A 193 -10.26 13.83 -12.86
N CYS A 194 -9.78 15.07 -13.01
CA CYS A 194 -8.83 15.46 -14.05
C CYS A 194 -7.53 14.64 -13.97
N ILE A 195 -6.97 14.49 -12.77
CA ILE A 195 -5.77 13.66 -12.55
C ILE A 195 -6.02 12.20 -12.94
N THR A 196 -7.17 11.64 -12.60
CA THR A 196 -7.52 10.26 -12.96
C THR A 196 -7.61 10.06 -14.47
N ILE A 197 -8.22 11.00 -15.20
CA ILE A 197 -8.30 10.94 -16.66
C ILE A 197 -6.91 11.11 -17.27
N ARG A 198 -6.13 12.08 -16.80
CA ARG A 198 -4.75 12.31 -17.23
C ARG A 198 -3.92 11.04 -17.09
N ASP A 199 -3.95 10.39 -15.93
CA ASP A 199 -3.16 9.18 -15.68
C ASP A 199 -3.59 8.00 -16.55
N LYS A 200 -4.89 7.92 -16.91
CA LYS A 200 -5.37 6.93 -17.89
C LYS A 200 -4.85 7.24 -19.29
N ALA A 201 -4.89 8.50 -19.71
CA ALA A 201 -4.38 8.92 -21.01
C ALA A 201 -2.87 8.65 -21.12
N ASP A 202 -2.10 9.03 -20.09
CA ASP A 202 -0.66 8.79 -20.00
C ASP A 202 -0.29 7.31 -20.12
N ARG A 203 -1.00 6.44 -19.38
CA ARG A 203 -0.84 4.99 -19.50
C ARG A 203 -1.10 4.50 -20.93
N MET A 204 -2.16 4.98 -21.57
CA MET A 204 -2.46 4.58 -22.96
C MET A 204 -1.41 5.09 -23.94
N ILE A 205 -0.93 6.32 -23.77
CA ILE A 205 0.18 6.89 -24.56
C ILE A 205 1.44 6.03 -24.42
N SER A 206 1.80 5.62 -23.20
CA SER A 206 2.95 4.74 -22.96
C SER A 206 2.83 3.37 -23.65
N LEU A 207 1.60 2.86 -23.82
CA LEU A 207 1.35 1.62 -24.56
C LEU A 207 1.56 1.81 -26.07
N PHE A 208 1.19 2.98 -26.62
CA PHE A 208 1.50 3.34 -28.01
C PHE A 208 3.01 3.43 -28.24
N GLU A 209 3.74 4.13 -27.38
CA GLU A 209 5.20 4.22 -27.47
C GLU A 209 5.86 2.84 -27.41
N ARG A 210 5.40 1.97 -26.50
CA ARG A 210 5.89 0.59 -26.40
C ARG A 210 5.59 -0.23 -27.64
N ARG A 211 4.43 -0.03 -28.27
CA ARG A 211 4.07 -0.68 -29.54
C ARG A 211 5.02 -0.24 -30.65
N GLU A 212 5.29 1.05 -30.78
CA GLU A 212 6.24 1.59 -31.78
C GLU A 212 7.65 1.03 -31.57
N ILE A 213 8.13 0.95 -30.32
CA ILE A 213 9.42 0.32 -29.99
C ILE A 213 9.46 -1.13 -30.48
N PHE A 214 8.40 -1.91 -30.26
CA PHE A 214 8.37 -3.31 -30.72
C PHE A 214 8.22 -3.45 -32.23
N LEU A 215 7.50 -2.55 -32.90
CA LEU A 215 7.43 -2.51 -34.36
C LEU A 215 8.80 -2.21 -34.97
N ASN A 216 9.52 -1.22 -34.42
CA ASN A 216 10.88 -0.88 -34.84
C ASN A 216 11.83 -2.06 -34.64
N ARG A 217 11.81 -2.71 -33.46
CA ARG A 217 12.62 -3.93 -33.22
C ARG A 217 12.29 -5.07 -34.16
N ARG A 218 10.99 -5.25 -34.48
CA ARG A 218 10.59 -6.26 -35.47
C ARG A 218 11.15 -5.92 -36.85
N HIS A 219 11.07 -4.66 -37.27
CA HIS A 219 11.67 -4.22 -38.52
C HIS A 219 13.20 -4.33 -38.53
N GLU A 220 13.88 -4.06 -37.41
CA GLU A 220 15.32 -4.31 -37.26
C GLU A 220 15.64 -5.80 -37.45
N ILE A 221 14.86 -6.71 -36.84
CA ILE A 221 15.05 -8.16 -37.00
C ILE A 221 14.71 -8.63 -38.43
N GLU A 222 13.67 -8.09 -39.06
CA GLU A 222 13.30 -8.41 -40.45
C GLU A 222 14.31 -7.86 -41.47
N SER A 223 14.88 -6.68 -41.20
CA SER A 223 15.90 -6.03 -42.03
C SER A 223 17.29 -6.61 -41.82
N LEU A 224 17.54 -7.25 -40.66
CA LEU A 224 18.53 -8.31 -40.51
C LEU A 224 18.09 -9.49 -41.39
N ARG A 225 18.28 -9.35 -42.70
CA ARG A 225 18.44 -10.49 -43.59
C ARG A 225 19.57 -11.32 -42.98
N ILE A 226 19.20 -12.37 -42.25
CA ILE A 226 19.92 -13.63 -42.29
C ILE A 226 19.75 -14.12 -43.73
N GLY A 227 20.37 -13.42 -44.68
CA GLY A 227 20.94 -14.14 -45.79
C GLY A 227 21.77 -15.20 -45.11
N LYS A 228 21.55 -16.46 -45.46
CA LYS A 228 22.60 -17.46 -45.31
C LYS A 228 23.81 -16.85 -46.03
N GLN A 229 24.62 -16.05 -45.34
CA GLN A 229 26.00 -15.84 -45.72
C GLN A 229 26.65 -17.19 -45.43
N VAL A 230 26.38 -18.14 -46.32
CA VAL A 230 27.33 -19.20 -46.57
C VAL A 230 28.54 -18.42 -47.05
N ALA A 231 29.54 -18.27 -46.19
CA ALA A 231 30.84 -17.79 -46.63
C ALA A 231 31.19 -18.60 -47.89
N GLU A 232 31.52 -17.93 -48.99
CA GLU A 232 31.92 -18.62 -50.22
C GLU A 232 33.01 -19.64 -49.89
N GLY A 233 32.74 -20.92 -50.17
CA GLY A 233 33.64 -22.03 -49.87
C GLY A 233 33.29 -22.87 -48.62
N LEU A 234 32.28 -22.50 -47.82
CA LEU A 234 31.82 -23.35 -46.72
C LEU A 234 30.88 -24.45 -47.25
N VAL A 235 31.43 -25.65 -47.45
CA VAL A 235 30.61 -26.85 -47.72
C VAL A 235 29.86 -27.19 -46.44
N ILE A 236 28.56 -26.90 -46.40
CA ILE A 236 27.68 -27.26 -45.28
C ILE A 236 27.26 -28.72 -45.47
N GLY A 237 27.79 -29.61 -44.64
CA GLY A 237 27.47 -31.03 -44.63
C GLY A 237 28.71 -31.91 -44.49
N ILE A 238 28.49 -33.20 -44.22
CA ILE A 238 29.53 -34.22 -44.28
C ILE A 238 29.57 -34.84 -45.67
N SER A 239 30.74 -35.33 -46.08
CA SER A 239 30.89 -36.11 -47.32
C SER A 239 30.13 -37.43 -47.25
N GLU A 240 29.81 -38.02 -48.41
CA GLU A 240 29.11 -39.31 -48.48
C GLU A 240 29.91 -40.44 -47.78
N ASN A 241 31.25 -40.36 -47.80
CA ASN A 241 32.12 -41.30 -47.11
C ASN A 241 32.04 -41.16 -45.59
N GLU A 242 32.04 -39.93 -45.07
CA GLU A 242 31.85 -39.67 -43.63
C GLU A 242 30.45 -40.12 -43.19
N GLY A 243 29.42 -39.88 -44.00
CA GLY A 243 28.08 -40.40 -43.77
C GLY A 243 28.02 -41.92 -43.70
N LYS A 244 28.71 -42.62 -44.62
CA LYS A 244 28.81 -44.09 -44.61
C LYS A 244 29.52 -44.62 -43.37
N ASP A 245 30.65 -44.02 -42.97
CA ASP A 245 31.36 -44.41 -41.75
C ASP A 245 30.51 -44.15 -40.49
N PHE A 246 29.77 -43.03 -40.48
CA PHE A 246 28.86 -42.72 -39.39
C PHE A 246 27.69 -43.72 -39.31
N SER A 247 27.11 -44.13 -40.44
CA SER A 247 26.07 -45.17 -40.47
C SER A 247 26.55 -46.53 -39.93
N LYS A 248 27.84 -46.88 -40.09
CA LYS A 248 28.42 -48.08 -39.44
C LYS A 248 28.45 -47.93 -37.92
N THR A 249 28.74 -46.72 -37.43
CA THR A 249 28.73 -46.42 -36.00
C THR A 249 27.31 -46.56 -35.44
N ILE A 250 26.32 -46.00 -36.14
CA ILE A 250 24.89 -46.16 -35.79
C ILE A 250 24.50 -47.64 -35.77
N LYS A 251 24.90 -48.41 -36.79
CA LYS A 251 24.65 -49.85 -36.85
C LYS A 251 25.18 -50.56 -35.61
N THR A 252 26.43 -50.29 -35.24
CA THR A 252 27.06 -50.87 -34.05
C THR A 252 26.27 -50.55 -32.78
N VAL A 253 25.85 -49.30 -32.60
CA VAL A 253 25.02 -48.90 -31.44
C VAL A 253 23.70 -49.68 -31.40
N LEU A 254 23.01 -49.83 -32.53
CA LEU A 254 21.74 -50.56 -32.59
C LEU A 254 21.91 -52.06 -32.32
N GLU A 255 23.01 -52.66 -32.81
CA GLU A 255 23.36 -54.07 -32.56
C GLU A 255 23.68 -54.32 -31.08
N GLU A 256 24.47 -53.44 -30.45
CA GLU A 256 24.81 -53.51 -29.03
C GLU A 256 23.56 -53.34 -28.14
N TRP A 257 22.63 -52.49 -28.54
CA TRP A 257 21.32 -52.36 -27.89
C TRP A 257 20.41 -53.57 -28.12
N GLY A 258 20.76 -54.51 -29.00
CA GLY A 258 19.90 -55.64 -29.34
C GLY A 258 18.61 -55.23 -30.04
N TYR A 259 18.65 -54.18 -30.86
CA TYR A 259 17.56 -53.85 -31.76
C TYR A 259 17.37 -55.01 -32.76
N PRO A 260 16.13 -55.48 -33.02
CA PRO A 260 15.90 -56.67 -33.82
C PRO A 260 16.24 -56.45 -35.30
N ASP A 261 16.77 -57.49 -35.94
CA ASP A 261 16.93 -57.58 -37.41
C ASP A 261 17.69 -56.43 -38.08
N VAL A 262 18.71 -55.84 -37.44
CA VAL A 262 19.54 -54.78 -38.07
C VAL A 262 20.46 -55.39 -39.15
N HIS A 263 20.01 -55.41 -40.40
CA HIS A 263 20.81 -55.92 -41.53
C HIS A 263 21.67 -54.80 -42.14
N SER A 264 21.07 -53.67 -42.48
CA SER A 264 21.76 -52.51 -43.06
C SER A 264 21.37 -51.19 -42.40
N VAL A 265 22.35 -50.29 -42.29
CA VAL A 265 22.13 -48.88 -41.94
C VAL A 265 22.81 -48.06 -43.03
N GLU A 266 22.01 -47.25 -43.73
CA GLU A 266 22.44 -46.52 -44.93
C GLU A 266 22.30 -45.01 -44.70
N TRP A 267 23.31 -44.26 -45.13
CA TRP A 267 23.30 -42.80 -45.06
C TRP A 267 22.57 -42.21 -46.27
N ASP A 268 21.63 -41.30 -46.03
CA ASP A 268 21.00 -40.51 -47.08
C ASP A 268 21.63 -39.12 -47.15
N GLN A 269 22.46 -38.91 -48.18
CA GLN A 269 23.16 -37.66 -48.42
C GLN A 269 22.23 -36.47 -48.69
N GLN A 270 21.01 -36.71 -49.22
CA GLN A 270 20.07 -35.64 -49.53
C GLN A 270 19.37 -35.12 -48.26
N SER A 271 19.00 -36.02 -47.36
CA SER A 271 18.30 -35.66 -46.12
C SER A 271 19.20 -35.45 -44.91
N TYR A 272 20.50 -35.79 -45.01
CA TYR A 272 21.45 -35.86 -43.89
C TYR A 272 20.88 -36.66 -42.70
N ASP A 273 20.25 -37.78 -43.03
CA ASP A 273 19.61 -38.72 -42.10
C ASP A 273 19.99 -40.15 -42.52
N PHE A 274 19.48 -41.15 -41.80
CA PHE A 274 19.77 -42.56 -42.11
C PHE A 274 18.50 -43.40 -42.28
N ALA A 275 18.66 -44.52 -42.97
CA ALA A 275 17.67 -45.56 -43.12
C ALA A 275 18.18 -46.87 -42.49
N VAL A 276 17.28 -47.60 -41.84
CA VAL A 276 17.56 -48.95 -41.31
C VAL A 276 16.77 -49.94 -42.15
N ASN A 277 17.44 -50.95 -42.71
CA ASN A 277 16.85 -51.93 -43.63
C ASN A 277 16.05 -51.30 -44.79
N GLY A 278 16.55 -50.18 -45.33
CA GLY A 278 15.90 -49.45 -46.42
C GLY A 278 14.72 -48.56 -45.99
N VAL A 279 14.35 -48.51 -44.70
CA VAL A 279 13.27 -47.65 -44.19
C VAL A 279 13.88 -46.39 -43.56
N PRO A 280 13.63 -45.19 -44.12
CA PRO A 280 14.11 -43.93 -43.54
C PRO A 280 13.62 -43.76 -42.10
N ARG A 281 14.49 -43.29 -41.18
CA ARG A 281 14.13 -43.05 -39.77
C ARG A 281 12.80 -42.30 -39.61
N ARG A 282 12.57 -41.27 -40.42
CA ARG A 282 11.36 -40.43 -40.41
C ARG A 282 10.06 -41.15 -40.73
N GLN A 283 10.10 -42.35 -41.30
CA GLN A 283 8.92 -43.12 -41.66
C GLN A 283 8.48 -44.12 -40.58
N ASN A 284 9.28 -44.35 -39.53
CA ASN A 284 8.96 -45.30 -38.47
C ASN A 284 7.97 -44.73 -37.42
N GLY A 285 7.45 -45.62 -36.56
CA GLY A 285 6.62 -45.26 -35.41
C GLY A 285 7.31 -44.26 -34.47
N LYS A 286 6.52 -43.55 -33.65
CA LYS A 286 7.07 -42.54 -32.72
C LYS A 286 8.11 -43.15 -31.78
N GLY A 287 7.94 -44.41 -31.39
CA GLY A 287 8.90 -45.06 -30.51
C GLY A 287 10.20 -45.47 -31.16
N VAL A 288 10.11 -46.09 -32.33
CA VAL A 288 11.29 -46.42 -33.14
C VAL A 288 12.09 -45.15 -33.47
N LYS A 289 11.42 -44.05 -33.78
CA LYS A 289 12.06 -42.74 -33.99
C LYS A 289 12.86 -42.25 -32.79
N ALA A 290 12.34 -42.44 -31.57
CA ALA A 290 13.02 -42.03 -30.33
C ALA A 290 14.28 -42.89 -30.11
N ILE A 291 14.19 -44.20 -30.32
CA ILE A 291 15.34 -45.13 -30.25
C ILE A 291 16.38 -44.76 -31.30
N PHE A 292 15.98 -44.58 -32.56
CA PHE A 292 16.89 -44.20 -33.65
C PHE A 292 17.53 -42.83 -33.44
N HIS A 293 16.79 -41.85 -32.90
CA HIS A 293 17.37 -40.57 -32.53
C HIS A 293 18.42 -40.72 -31.42
N SER A 294 18.12 -41.51 -30.40
CA SER A 294 19.06 -41.80 -29.32
C SER A 294 20.32 -42.50 -29.84
N ALA A 295 20.16 -43.50 -30.71
CA ALA A 295 21.26 -44.21 -31.34
C ALA A 295 22.13 -43.27 -32.17
N PHE A 296 21.52 -42.35 -32.93
CA PHE A 296 22.24 -41.32 -33.68
C PHE A 296 23.09 -40.43 -32.76
N VAL A 297 22.53 -39.92 -31.67
CA VAL A 297 23.25 -39.00 -30.77
C VAL A 297 24.41 -39.72 -30.06
N VAL A 298 24.20 -40.97 -29.64
CA VAL A 298 25.23 -41.80 -29.02
C VAL A 298 26.31 -42.17 -30.03
N ALA A 299 25.94 -42.58 -31.24
CA ALA A 299 26.87 -42.83 -32.33
C ALA A 299 27.68 -41.57 -32.68
N PHE A 300 27.09 -40.38 -32.59
CA PHE A 300 27.79 -39.13 -32.88
C PHE A 300 28.92 -38.87 -31.89
N LEU A 301 28.68 -39.08 -30.59
CA LEU A 301 29.72 -39.06 -29.58
C LEU A 301 30.84 -40.07 -29.90
N ILE A 302 30.48 -41.32 -30.20
CA ILE A 302 31.46 -42.39 -30.51
C ILE A 302 32.30 -42.00 -31.73
N TYR A 303 31.64 -41.64 -32.83
CA TYR A 303 32.28 -41.26 -34.08
C TYR A 303 33.25 -40.09 -33.89
N CYS A 304 32.83 -39.05 -33.17
CA CYS A 304 33.71 -37.92 -32.87
C CYS A 304 34.92 -38.35 -32.04
N ARG A 305 34.74 -39.23 -31.05
CA ARG A 305 35.82 -39.71 -30.19
C ARG A 305 36.82 -40.58 -30.95
N GLU A 306 36.34 -41.49 -31.79
CA GLU A 306 37.21 -42.35 -32.61
C GLU A 306 38.02 -41.57 -33.65
N LYS A 307 37.45 -40.49 -34.21
CA LYS A 307 38.10 -39.64 -35.22
C LYS A 307 38.83 -38.42 -34.63
N ASN A 308 38.93 -38.31 -33.29
CA ASN A 308 39.52 -37.15 -32.59
C ASN A 308 38.88 -35.79 -32.96
N LEU A 309 37.57 -35.77 -33.20
CA LEU A 309 36.81 -34.56 -33.50
C LEU A 309 36.27 -33.91 -32.21
N PRO A 310 36.08 -32.57 -32.20
CA PRO A 310 35.49 -31.88 -31.06
C PRO A 310 34.09 -32.38 -30.73
N HIS A 311 33.87 -32.75 -29.46
CA HIS A 311 32.55 -33.08 -28.92
C HIS A 311 32.47 -32.57 -27.46
N PRO A 312 31.33 -32.06 -26.99
CA PRO A 312 31.16 -31.56 -25.61
C PRO A 312 31.46 -32.57 -24.49
N GLY A 313 31.57 -33.85 -24.84
CA GLY A 313 31.88 -34.93 -23.90
C GLY A 313 30.72 -35.38 -23.02
N PHE A 314 29.50 -34.90 -23.26
CA PHE A 314 28.29 -35.40 -22.61
C PHE A 314 27.14 -35.50 -23.61
N VAL A 315 26.16 -36.33 -23.28
CA VAL A 315 24.94 -36.59 -24.05
C VAL A 315 23.74 -36.56 -23.09
N VAL A 316 22.68 -35.85 -23.47
CA VAL A 316 21.40 -35.83 -22.75
C VAL A 316 20.35 -36.49 -23.63
N LEU A 317 19.68 -37.51 -23.12
CA LEU A 317 18.61 -38.23 -23.79
C LEU A 317 17.31 -38.01 -23.02
N ASP A 318 16.36 -37.34 -23.67
CA ASP A 318 15.01 -37.13 -23.13
C ASP A 318 14.07 -38.19 -23.71
N SER A 319 13.57 -39.05 -22.83
CA SER A 319 12.56 -40.06 -23.12
C SER A 319 12.95 -41.08 -24.21
N PRO A 320 14.18 -41.63 -24.21
CA PRO A 320 14.65 -42.55 -25.25
C PRO A 320 13.84 -43.85 -25.33
N LEU A 321 13.22 -44.28 -24.22
CA LEU A 321 12.55 -45.58 -24.09
C LEU A 321 11.06 -45.47 -23.69
N VAL A 322 10.47 -44.27 -23.52
CA VAL A 322 9.06 -44.10 -23.09
C VAL A 322 8.06 -44.96 -23.86
N THR A 323 8.32 -45.14 -25.15
CA THR A 323 7.46 -45.84 -26.11
C THR A 323 7.79 -47.32 -26.27
N TYR A 324 8.89 -47.77 -25.67
CA TYR A 324 9.26 -49.18 -25.57
C TYR A 324 8.37 -49.85 -24.51
N ARG A 325 7.33 -50.57 -24.95
CA ARG A 325 6.34 -51.16 -24.03
C ARG A 325 6.60 -52.65 -23.87
N LYS A 326 7.10 -53.09 -22.72
CA LYS A 326 6.98 -54.51 -22.35
C LYS A 326 5.48 -54.83 -22.13
N PRO A 327 4.93 -55.93 -22.70
CA PRO A 327 3.48 -56.18 -22.78
C PRO A 327 2.70 -56.22 -21.46
N ILE A 328 3.37 -56.22 -20.31
CA ILE A 328 2.75 -56.57 -19.03
C ILE A 328 2.51 -55.36 -18.11
N LEU A 329 3.17 -54.22 -18.32
CA LEU A 329 3.21 -53.16 -17.26
C LEU A 329 2.55 -51.82 -17.61
N TYR A 330 2.29 -51.49 -18.89
CA TYR A 330 1.90 -50.11 -19.25
C TYR A 330 0.67 -50.05 -20.18
N LYS A 331 -0.54 -50.10 -19.60
CA LYS A 331 -1.84 -49.97 -20.30
C LYS A 331 -2.20 -48.53 -20.77
N ARG A 332 -1.31 -47.54 -20.60
CA ARG A 332 -1.66 -46.11 -20.78
C ARG A 332 -1.57 -45.57 -22.21
N HIS A 333 -1.06 -46.33 -23.17
CA HIS A 333 -0.86 -45.86 -24.53
C HIS A 333 -1.44 -46.91 -25.50
N GLY A 334 -2.12 -46.46 -26.58
CA GLY A 334 -3.00 -47.25 -27.48
C GLY A 334 -2.37 -48.45 -28.21
N GLU A 335 -2.86 -48.88 -29.36
CA GLU A 335 -2.24 -50.04 -30.06
C GLU A 335 -0.80 -49.74 -30.50
N LEU A 336 0.09 -50.74 -30.43
CA LEU A 336 1.49 -50.66 -30.90
C LEU A 336 1.52 -50.82 -32.43
N ALA A 337 2.37 -50.04 -33.10
CA ALA A 337 2.68 -50.32 -34.51
C ALA A 337 3.47 -51.64 -34.66
N ALA A 338 3.46 -52.23 -35.86
CA ALA A 338 4.08 -53.55 -36.09
C ALA A 338 5.59 -53.58 -35.80
N ASP A 339 6.28 -52.48 -36.10
CA ASP A 339 7.69 -52.25 -35.76
C ASP A 339 7.90 -52.11 -34.24
N GLU A 340 7.00 -51.41 -33.53
CA GLU A 340 7.07 -51.26 -32.07
C GLU A 340 6.83 -52.60 -31.33
N ALA A 341 5.97 -53.48 -31.87
CA ALA A 341 5.67 -54.79 -31.29
C ALA A 341 6.86 -55.78 -31.37
N ALA A 342 7.69 -55.69 -32.41
CA ALA A 342 8.89 -56.52 -32.55
C ALA A 342 9.96 -56.16 -31.50
N ILE A 343 10.10 -54.87 -31.19
CA ILE A 343 11.11 -54.39 -30.25
C ILE A 343 10.68 -54.71 -28.80
N ALA A 344 9.39 -54.63 -28.47
CA ALA A 344 8.83 -54.94 -27.15
C ALA A 344 9.20 -56.33 -26.58
N GLN A 345 9.64 -57.26 -27.44
CA GLN A 345 10.02 -58.63 -27.08
C GLN A 345 11.54 -58.82 -26.89
N THR A 346 12.36 -57.78 -27.08
CA THR A 346 13.82 -57.84 -26.93
C THR A 346 14.30 -57.48 -25.52
N ALA A 347 15.62 -57.52 -25.30
CA ALA A 347 16.26 -57.02 -24.07
C ALA A 347 16.79 -55.59 -24.23
N LEU A 348 16.20 -54.80 -25.15
CA LEU A 348 16.75 -53.50 -25.55
C LEU A 348 16.82 -52.50 -24.41
N ASP A 349 15.81 -52.47 -23.53
CA ASP A 349 15.80 -51.58 -22.37
C ASP A 349 16.99 -51.81 -21.44
N LEU A 350 17.38 -53.07 -21.18
CA LEU A 350 18.54 -53.40 -20.37
C LEU A 350 19.85 -53.07 -21.10
N LYS A 351 20.01 -53.59 -22.33
CA LYS A 351 21.23 -53.43 -23.13
C LYS A 351 21.54 -51.97 -23.45
N PHE A 352 20.50 -51.15 -23.61
CA PHE A 352 20.65 -49.70 -23.77
C PHE A 352 21.46 -49.10 -22.61
N TYR A 353 21.05 -49.32 -21.36
CA TYR A 353 21.75 -48.76 -20.19
C TYR A 353 23.14 -49.38 -19.99
N GLU A 354 23.29 -50.69 -20.20
CA GLU A 354 24.59 -51.38 -20.10
C GLU A 354 25.60 -50.82 -21.10
N TYR A 355 25.17 -50.62 -22.36
CA TYR A 355 26.03 -50.05 -23.38
C TYR A 355 26.41 -48.60 -23.06
N LEU A 356 25.45 -47.75 -22.64
CA LEU A 356 25.79 -46.38 -22.21
C LEU A 356 26.79 -46.36 -21.04
N ALA A 357 26.63 -47.25 -20.07
CA ALA A 357 27.55 -47.37 -18.94
C ALA A 357 28.96 -47.79 -19.39
N SER A 358 29.08 -48.70 -20.37
CA SER A 358 30.38 -49.11 -20.94
C SER A 358 31.15 -47.97 -21.62
N LEU A 359 30.44 -46.92 -22.06
CA LEU A 359 31.01 -45.76 -22.74
C LEU A 359 31.41 -44.62 -21.79
N SER A 360 31.41 -44.84 -20.46
CA SER A 360 31.68 -43.82 -19.45
C SER A 360 33.07 -43.18 -19.57
N ALA A 361 34.03 -43.87 -20.20
CA ALA A 361 35.37 -43.35 -20.44
C ALA A 361 35.43 -42.27 -21.54
N ILE A 362 34.45 -42.24 -22.45
CA ILE A 362 34.45 -41.34 -23.60
C ILE A 362 33.38 -40.23 -23.52
N GLY A 363 32.40 -40.36 -22.63
CA GLY A 363 31.45 -39.29 -22.34
C GLY A 363 30.53 -39.55 -21.14
N GLN A 364 29.88 -38.49 -20.68
CA GLN A 364 28.85 -38.53 -19.64
C GLN A 364 27.46 -38.64 -20.26
N PHE A 365 26.64 -39.57 -19.78
CA PHE A 365 25.26 -39.76 -20.26
C PHE A 365 24.26 -39.35 -19.17
N LEU A 366 23.30 -38.49 -19.54
CA LEU A 366 22.17 -38.11 -18.71
C LEU A 366 20.89 -38.57 -19.39
N VAL A 367 20.19 -39.53 -18.78
CA VAL A 367 18.94 -40.06 -19.31
C VAL A 367 17.78 -39.57 -18.45
N LEU A 368 16.81 -38.92 -19.08
CA LEU A 368 15.56 -38.50 -18.47
C LEU A 368 14.47 -39.44 -18.99
N GLU A 369 13.77 -40.13 -18.09
CA GLU A 369 12.81 -41.17 -18.48
C GLU A 369 11.64 -41.17 -17.51
N ASN A 370 10.44 -41.47 -18.01
CA ASN A 370 9.22 -41.50 -17.19
C ASN A 370 8.96 -42.89 -16.59
N ASN A 371 9.54 -43.92 -17.19
CA ASN A 371 9.47 -45.29 -16.68
C ASN A 371 10.66 -45.58 -15.76
N ASP A 372 10.44 -46.40 -14.73
CA ASP A 372 11.54 -46.89 -13.90
C ASP A 372 12.47 -47.77 -14.76
N PRO A 373 13.81 -47.58 -14.69
CA PRO A 373 14.74 -48.43 -15.40
C PRO A 373 14.73 -49.85 -14.81
N PRO A 374 15.17 -50.87 -15.57
CA PRO A 374 15.35 -52.22 -15.04
C PRO A 374 16.18 -52.22 -13.74
N ALA A 375 15.86 -53.11 -12.79
CA ALA A 375 16.46 -53.09 -11.45
C ALA A 375 18.00 -53.17 -11.45
N SER A 376 18.59 -53.88 -12.42
CA SER A 376 20.04 -53.99 -12.61
C SER A 376 20.73 -52.67 -12.98
N VAL A 377 19.99 -51.68 -13.50
CA VAL A 377 20.56 -50.37 -13.89
C VAL A 377 21.02 -49.58 -12.67
N VAL A 378 20.42 -49.83 -11.50
CA VAL A 378 20.81 -49.17 -10.23
C VAL A 378 22.26 -49.49 -9.84
N GLU A 379 22.81 -50.62 -10.30
CA GLU A 379 24.20 -51.01 -10.01
C GLU A 379 25.22 -50.32 -10.93
N ILE A 380 24.81 -49.90 -12.12
CA ILE A 380 25.70 -49.34 -13.16
C ILE A 380 25.52 -47.84 -13.39
N ALA A 381 24.47 -47.23 -12.83
CA ALA A 381 24.17 -45.81 -13.01
C ALA A 381 23.61 -45.16 -11.75
N LYS A 382 23.85 -43.86 -11.59
CA LYS A 382 23.22 -43.06 -10.54
C LYS A 382 21.77 -42.74 -10.91
N VAL A 383 20.83 -43.51 -10.35
CA VAL A 383 19.39 -43.30 -10.57
C VAL A 383 18.83 -42.32 -9.54
N THR A 384 18.12 -41.28 -10.01
CA THR A 384 17.40 -40.33 -9.15
C THR A 384 15.93 -40.33 -9.53
N THR A 385 15.08 -40.89 -8.66
CA THR A 385 13.63 -40.98 -8.89
C THR A 385 12.90 -39.76 -8.33
N PHE A 386 11.99 -39.19 -9.13
CA PHE A 386 11.09 -38.11 -8.73
C PHE A 386 9.66 -38.64 -8.63
N THR A 387 9.10 -38.68 -7.42
CA THR A 387 7.81 -39.36 -7.15
C THR A 387 6.59 -38.46 -7.23
N GLY A 388 6.79 -37.13 -7.26
CA GLY A 388 5.70 -36.15 -7.20
C GLY A 388 5.01 -36.05 -5.83
N GLN A 389 5.35 -36.90 -4.85
CA GLN A 389 4.73 -36.94 -3.52
C GLN A 389 5.72 -36.52 -2.44
N LYS A 390 5.29 -35.63 -1.53
CA LYS A 390 6.07 -35.29 -0.32
C LYS A 390 6.10 -36.52 0.61
N GLY A 391 7.28 -36.97 1.02
CA GLY A 391 7.47 -38.05 2.00
C GLY A 391 7.90 -39.41 1.43
N ASN A 392 7.94 -39.58 0.11
CA ASN A 392 8.48 -40.78 -0.54
C ASN A 392 9.49 -40.37 -1.61
N GLY A 393 10.79 -40.34 -1.30
CA GLY A 393 11.83 -39.87 -2.24
C GLY A 393 11.78 -38.36 -2.51
N ARG A 394 12.29 -37.91 -3.67
CA ARG A 394 12.27 -36.50 -4.09
C ARG A 394 10.93 -36.18 -4.76
N ALA A 395 10.23 -35.15 -4.27
CA ALA A 395 8.97 -34.69 -4.88
C ALA A 395 9.17 -34.06 -6.27
N GLY A 396 10.34 -33.45 -6.52
CA GLY A 396 10.69 -32.84 -7.81
C GLY A 396 12.19 -32.50 -7.88
N LEU A 397 12.61 -31.94 -9.01
CA LEU A 397 14.01 -31.55 -9.24
C LEU A 397 14.46 -30.44 -8.27
N PHE A 398 13.60 -29.44 -8.05
CA PHE A 398 13.85 -28.36 -7.10
C PHE A 398 13.36 -28.73 -5.69
N PRO A 399 14.02 -28.22 -4.63
CA PRO A 399 13.52 -28.36 -3.27
C PRO A 399 12.11 -27.77 -3.16
N PRO A 400 11.19 -28.38 -2.40
CA PRO A 400 9.91 -27.76 -2.12
C PRO A 400 10.16 -26.46 -1.34
N THR A 401 9.63 -25.34 -1.85
CA THR A 401 9.49 -24.08 -1.10
C THR A 401 8.56 -24.24 0.09
#